data_AF-A0A1W2BFY0-F1
#
_entry.id   AF-A0A1W2BFY0-F1
#
_cell.length_a   1.000
_cell.length_b   1.000
_cell.length_c   1.000
_cell.angle_alpha   90.00
_cell.angle_beta   90.00
_cell.angle_gamma   90.00
#
_symmetry.space_group_name_H-M   'P 1'
#
loop_
_entity.id
_entity.type
_entity.pdbx_description
1 polymer ?
#
loop_
_entity_poly.entity_id
_entity_poly.type
_entity_poly.pdbx_seq_one_letter_code
_entity_poly.pdbx_strand_id
1 'polypeptide(L)'
;MAGYDPEKDKTLMEWKCEETGLMLSIHQYAGGEAKLQIGPRVLKKKDGTDRAPSKAGRLSMEDVMWIYDIIDEVKDELADLVGPE
;
A
#
# COMPACT_ATOMS: atom_id res chain seq x y z
N MET A 1 1.34 -14.69 -23.57
CA MET A 1 1.56 -14.08 -22.25
C MET A 1 0.22 -14.13 -21.53
N ALA A 2 0.09 -14.89 -20.44
CA ALA A 2 -1.14 -14.83 -19.67
C ALA A 2 -1.28 -13.40 -19.13
N GLY A 3 -2.43 -12.77 -19.35
CA GLY A 3 -2.68 -11.41 -18.86
C GLY A 3 -2.67 -11.33 -17.34
N TYR A 4 -2.75 -10.12 -16.81
CA TYR A 4 -3.00 -9.90 -15.40
C TYR A 4 -4.37 -10.49 -15.02
N ASP A 5 -4.37 -11.28 -13.95
CA ASP A 5 -5.58 -11.89 -13.38
C ASP A 5 -5.86 -11.24 -12.02
N PRO A 6 -6.89 -10.38 -11.91
CA PRO A 6 -7.18 -9.66 -10.67
C PRO A 6 -7.55 -10.59 -9.51
N GLU A 7 -8.03 -11.81 -9.77
CA GLU A 7 -8.39 -12.76 -8.70
C GLU A 7 -7.14 -13.38 -8.04
N LYS A 8 -5.98 -13.27 -8.70
CA LYS A 8 -4.70 -13.75 -8.18
C LYS A 8 -3.92 -12.69 -7.43
N ASP A 9 -4.30 -11.42 -7.52
CA ASP A 9 -3.68 -10.34 -6.79
C ASP A 9 -4.33 -10.19 -5.42
N LYS A 10 -3.58 -10.49 -4.37
CA LYS A 10 -4.08 -10.45 -2.99
C LYS A 10 -3.41 -9.34 -2.22
N THR A 11 -4.20 -8.48 -1.59
CA THR A 11 -3.73 -7.60 -0.51
C THR A 11 -3.58 -8.42 0.76
N LEU A 12 -2.38 -8.45 1.33
CA LEU A 12 -2.05 -9.17 2.56
C LEU A 12 -2.13 -8.24 3.78
N MET A 13 -1.59 -7.04 3.66
CA MET A 13 -1.56 -6.00 4.71
C MET A 13 -1.81 -4.64 4.08
N GLU A 14 -2.38 -3.71 4.84
CA GLU A 14 -2.66 -2.33 4.40
C GLU A 14 -2.56 -1.33 5.56
N TRP A 15 -1.92 -0.19 5.29
CA TRP A 15 -1.83 0.97 6.16
C TRP A 15 -2.34 2.20 5.41
N LYS A 16 -2.99 3.09 6.15
CA LYS A 16 -3.51 4.35 5.63
C LYS A 16 -3.02 5.51 6.49
N CYS A 17 -2.42 6.51 5.86
CA CYS A 17 -2.18 7.80 6.49
C CYS A 17 -3.52 8.51 6.65
N GLU A 18 -3.95 8.76 7.89
CA GLU A 18 -5.22 9.45 8.14
C GLU A 18 -5.20 10.92 7.69
N GLU A 19 -4.02 11.55 7.70
CA GLU A 19 -3.84 12.95 7.35
C GLU A 19 -3.88 13.18 5.83
N THR A 20 -3.09 12.42 5.08
CA THR A 20 -2.95 12.61 3.63
C THR A 20 -3.81 11.63 2.81
N GLY A 21 -4.29 10.56 3.44
CA GLY A 21 -4.97 9.45 2.77
C GLY A 21 -4.04 8.53 1.98
N LEU A 22 -2.71 8.68 2.06
CA LEU A 22 -1.77 7.77 1.39
C LEU A 22 -1.97 6.33 1.86
N MET A 23 -1.91 5.39 0.91
CA MET A 23 -2.03 3.97 1.17
C MET A 23 -0.67 3.29 1.00
N LEU A 24 -0.26 2.48 1.96
CA LEU A 24 0.80 1.48 1.82
C LEU A 24 0.15 0.11 1.94
N SER A 25 0.56 -0.85 1.13
CA SER A 25 0.02 -2.21 1.21
C SER A 25 1.04 -3.26 0.79
N ILE A 26 0.91 -4.48 1.31
CA ILE A 26 1.69 -5.62 0.83
C ILE A 26 0.78 -6.45 -0.07
N HIS A 27 1.22 -6.69 -1.31
CA HIS A 27 0.50 -7.50 -2.28
C HIS A 27 1.26 -8.76 -2.63
N GLN A 28 0.53 -9.83 -2.91
CA GLN A 28 1.08 -11.08 -3.42
C GLN A 28 0.28 -11.54 -4.64
N TYR A 29 0.97 -11.68 -5.76
CA TYR A 29 0.36 -12.15 -7.00
C TYR A 29 0.61 -13.65 -7.20
N ALA A 30 -0.46 -14.43 -7.35
CA ALA A 30 -0.43 -15.85 -7.70
C ALA A 30 0.48 -16.72 -6.80
N GLY A 31 0.59 -16.38 -5.50
CA GLY A 31 1.44 -17.09 -4.55
C GLY A 31 2.95 -16.88 -4.76
N GLY A 32 3.33 -15.89 -5.56
CA GLY A 32 4.72 -15.46 -5.70
C GLY A 32 5.22 -14.66 -4.51
N GLU A 33 6.30 -13.92 -4.72
CA GLU A 33 6.88 -13.05 -3.69
C GLU A 33 5.94 -11.90 -3.31
N ALA A 34 5.80 -11.67 -1.99
CA ALA A 34 5.08 -10.53 -1.44
C ALA A 34 5.86 -9.23 -1.68
N LYS A 35 5.17 -8.14 -2.01
CA LYS A 35 5.80 -6.86 -2.36
C LYS A 35 5.07 -5.70 -1.71
N LEU A 36 5.86 -4.74 -1.22
CA LEU A 36 5.34 -3.44 -0.82
C LEU A 36 4.85 -2.66 -2.05
N GLN A 37 3.64 -2.14 -1.96
CA GLN A 37 3.03 -1.20 -2.89
C GLN A 37 2.78 0.13 -2.17
N ILE A 38 3.21 1.22 -2.80
CA ILE A 38 2.84 2.58 -2.40
C ILE A 38 1.68 3.01 -3.29
N GLY A 39 0.49 2.99 -2.70
CA GLY A 39 -0.80 3.15 -3.38
C GLY A 39 -1.26 4.60 -3.52
N PRO A 40 -2.36 4.82 -4.24
CA PRO A 40 -2.96 6.13 -4.42
C PRO A 40 -3.46 6.72 -3.09
N ARG A 41 -3.67 8.04 -3.02
CA ARG A 41 -4.31 8.67 -1.86
C ARG A 41 -5.83 8.48 -1.92
N VAL A 42 -6.44 8.01 -0.83
CA VAL A 42 -7.89 7.84 -0.64
C VAL A 42 -8.39 8.87 0.38
N LEU A 43 -8.81 10.03 -0.13
CA LEU A 43 -9.32 11.14 0.67
C LEU A 43 -10.80 10.96 1.00
N LYS A 44 -11.27 11.55 2.10
CA LYS A 44 -12.71 11.62 2.39
C LYS A 44 -13.38 12.81 1.70
N LYS A 45 -14.62 12.63 1.28
CA LYS A 45 -15.52 13.70 0.83
C LYS A 45 -16.13 14.40 2.05
N LYS A 46 -16.82 15.53 1.82
CA LYS A 46 -17.53 16.28 2.88
C LYS A 46 -18.60 15.47 3.61
N ASP A 47 -19.14 14.45 2.95
CA ASP A 47 -20.14 13.52 3.51
C ASP A 47 -19.50 12.32 4.26
N GLY A 48 -18.17 12.28 4.40
CA GLY A 48 -17.43 11.22 5.08
C GLY A 48 -17.13 9.99 4.21
N THR A 49 -17.72 9.87 3.01
CA THR A 49 -17.44 8.77 2.08
C THR A 49 -16.07 8.92 1.43
N ASP A 50 -15.47 7.80 1.03
CA ASP A 50 -14.17 7.85 0.36
C ASP A 50 -14.30 8.38 -1.08
N ARG A 51 -13.33 9.20 -1.47
CA ARG A 51 -13.17 9.75 -2.81
C ARG A 51 -12.44 8.72 -3.69
N ALA A 52 -12.71 8.80 -5.00
CA ALA A 52 -11.93 8.06 -5.99
C ALA A 52 -10.42 8.24 -5.77
N PRO A 53 -9.62 7.15 -5.81
CA PRO A 53 -8.20 7.21 -5.51
C PRO A 53 -7.46 8.15 -6.45
N SER A 54 -6.57 8.98 -5.90
CA SER A 54 -5.70 9.88 -6.68
C SER A 54 -4.30 9.26 -6.82
N LYS A 55 -3.72 9.29 -8.03
CA LYS A 55 -2.44 8.61 -8.37
C LYS A 55 -1.35 8.81 -7.30
N ALA A 56 -0.66 7.73 -6.95
CA ALA A 56 0.40 7.66 -5.92
C ALA A 56 1.70 8.41 -6.25
N GLY A 57 1.92 8.79 -7.51
CA GLY A 57 3.24 9.15 -8.02
C GLY A 57 3.83 10.49 -7.54
N ARG A 58 3.18 11.22 -6.62
CA ARG A 58 3.67 12.49 -6.07
C ARG A 58 3.42 12.53 -4.57
N LEU A 59 4.45 12.21 -3.80
CA LEU A 59 4.42 12.25 -2.35
C LEU A 59 4.70 13.67 -1.85
N SER A 60 3.96 14.11 -0.83
CA SER A 60 4.24 15.35 -0.12
C SER A 60 5.34 15.13 0.92
N MET A 61 5.81 16.21 1.57
CA MET A 61 6.74 16.05 2.71
C MET A 61 6.08 15.28 3.86
N GLU A 62 4.78 15.53 4.11
CA GLU A 62 4.00 14.81 5.13
C GLU A 62 3.95 13.31 4.85
N ASP A 63 3.73 12.91 3.59
CA ASP A 63 3.78 11.49 3.21
C ASP A 63 5.16 10.86 3.48
N VAL A 64 6.24 11.59 3.16
CA VAL A 64 7.59 11.09 3.38
C VAL A 64 7.85 10.91 4.86
N MET A 65 7.48 11.88 5.69
CA MET A 65 7.62 11.80 7.15
C MET A 65 6.81 10.62 7.72
N TRP A 66 5.56 10.47 7.31
CA TRP A 66 4.73 9.36 7.75
C TRP A 66 5.31 8.00 7.32
N ILE A 67 5.84 7.89 6.11
CA ILE A 67 6.55 6.67 5.68
C ILE A 67 7.72 6.40 6.61
N TYR A 68 8.55 7.40 6.94
CA TYR A 68 9.66 7.21 7.89
C TYR A 68 9.19 6.69 9.26
N ASP A 69 8.01 7.11 9.72
CA ASP A 69 7.48 6.67 11.01
C ASP A 69 6.99 5.20 10.99
N ILE A 70 6.52 4.70 9.84
CA ILE A 70 5.95 3.33 9.72
C ILE A 70 6.83 2.34 8.97
N ILE A 71 7.90 2.77 8.30
CA ILE A 71 8.64 1.93 7.34
C ILE A 71 9.29 0.72 8.01
N ASP A 72 9.72 0.84 9.27
CA ASP A 72 10.29 -0.30 10.00
C ASP A 72 9.25 -1.38 10.27
N GLU A 73 8.04 -1.01 10.67
CA GLU A 73 6.91 -1.95 10.84
C GLU A 73 6.59 -2.64 9.51
N VAL A 74 6.46 -1.87 8.43
CA VAL A 74 6.18 -2.41 7.09
C VAL A 74 7.29 -3.37 6.63
N LYS A 75 8.55 -3.03 6.90
CA LYS A 75 9.71 -3.86 6.57
C LYS A 75 9.69 -5.18 7.34
N ASP A 76 9.39 -5.15 8.63
CA ASP A 76 9.33 -6.35 9.47
C ASP A 76 8.20 -7.28 8.98
N GLU A 77 6.99 -6.74 8.76
CA GLU A 77 5.85 -7.51 8.21
C GLU A 77 6.16 -8.10 6.83
N LEU A 78 6.85 -7.34 5.96
CA LEU A 78 7.26 -7.85 4.65
C LEU A 78 8.30 -8.96 4.77
N ALA A 79 9.25 -8.84 5.70
CA ALA A 79 10.29 -9.84 5.92
C ALA A 79 9.70 -11.18 6.38
N ASP A 80 8.72 -11.16 7.29
CA ASP A 80 7.99 -12.35 7.72
C ASP A 80 7.26 -13.05 6.56
N LEU A 81 6.80 -12.29 5.56
CA LEU A 81 6.07 -12.81 4.39
C LEU A 81 6.99 -13.33 3.27
N VAL A 82 8.18 -12.76 3.10
CA VAL A 82 9.13 -13.16 2.05
C VAL A 82 9.92 -14.41 2.48
N GLY A 83 10.12 -14.62 3.78
CA GLY A 83 10.86 -15.77 4.32
C GLY A 83 12.38 -15.69 4.03
N PRO A 84 13.20 -16.51 4.71
CA PRO A 84 14.64 -16.55 4.45
C PRO A 84 14.95 -17.18 3.08
N GLU A 85 15.90 -16.58 2.34
CA GLU A 85 16.48 -17.14 1.11
C GLU A 85 17.37 -18.37 1.35
#